data_AF-A0A967GWU3-F1
#
_entry.id   AF-A0A967GWU3-F1
#
_cell.length_a   1.000
_cell.length_b   1.000
_cell.length_c   1.000
_cell.angle_alpha   90.00
_cell.angle_beta   90.00
_cell.angle_gamma   90.00
#
_symmetry.space_group_name_H-M   'P 1'
#
loop_
_entity.id
_entity.type
_entity.pdbx_description
1 polymer ?
#
loop_
_entity_poly.entity_id
_entity_poly.type
_entity_poly.pdbx_seq_one_letter_code
_entity_poly.pdbx_strand_id
1 'polypeptide(L)'
;GLAYYRHPTIHRDRIVFVTEDDLWTVAAQGGTARRLTANPGTVSFPVFSPDGTKIAFTSRDEGHPEAWVMDAEGGMPSRLTFMGAITQVVGWSRDGQHVVVSTDWQQPFRGVMHLHSVPLDGGPSKPLRVGPARAISHQPGGPGVVIGRNSADPARWKRYRGGTAGTLWVDREGRGTYRPLITLEGNLAAPMWIGSRIYFISDHEGAGNLYSCTPTGRRLTRHTHLEEFYARFAHSDGRVIVFHAGADLHVFDPKTAESRSVEVKVASSRGQRNRRFIEPETFVESIALHPAGHSLAATI
;
A
#
# COMPACT_ATOMS: atom_id res chain seq x y z
N GLY A 1 -2.19 -21.44 -1.91
CA GLY A 1 -2.94 -21.57 -3.19
C GLY A 1 -2.26 -20.73 -4.26
N LEU A 2 -2.49 -21.00 -5.56
CA LEU A 2 -1.84 -20.32 -6.70
C LEU A 2 -2.23 -18.83 -6.92
N ALA A 3 -2.58 -18.09 -5.87
CA ALA A 3 -2.97 -16.69 -5.94
C ALA A 3 -1.85 -15.79 -5.37
N TYR A 4 -1.77 -14.54 -5.85
CA TYR A 4 -0.74 -13.59 -5.44
C TYR A 4 -1.36 -12.46 -4.63
N TYR A 5 -1.24 -12.52 -3.30
CA TYR A 5 -1.83 -11.54 -2.40
C TYR A 5 -0.93 -10.31 -2.26
N ARG A 6 -1.54 -9.12 -2.30
CA ARG A 6 -0.85 -7.83 -2.23
C ARG A 6 -1.60 -6.81 -1.39
N HIS A 7 -0.88 -5.76 -0.98
CA HIS A 7 -1.41 -4.56 -0.33
C HIS A 7 -2.43 -4.85 0.79
N PRO A 8 -2.09 -5.68 1.80
CA PRO A 8 -3.05 -6.01 2.84
C PRO A 8 -3.26 -4.83 3.81
N THR A 9 -4.48 -4.74 4.33
CA THR A 9 -4.87 -3.92 5.48
C THR A 9 -5.69 -4.77 6.43
N ILE A 10 -5.67 -4.45 7.72
CA ILE A 10 -6.37 -5.19 8.77
C ILE A 10 -7.15 -4.23 9.66
N HIS A 11 -8.32 -4.66 10.12
CA HIS A 11 -9.07 -4.05 11.21
C HIS A 11 -9.72 -5.16 12.03
N ARG A 12 -9.34 -5.28 13.31
CA ARG A 12 -9.76 -6.38 14.18
C ARG A 12 -9.48 -7.75 13.55
N ASP A 13 -10.52 -8.53 13.26
CA ASP A 13 -10.46 -9.87 12.72
C ASP A 13 -10.58 -9.91 11.18
N ARG A 14 -10.57 -8.78 10.50
CA ARG A 14 -10.76 -8.72 9.04
C ARG A 14 -9.54 -8.19 8.33
N ILE A 15 -9.09 -8.94 7.34
CA ILE A 15 -8.03 -8.54 6.42
C ILE A 15 -8.66 -8.25 5.07
N VAL A 16 -8.37 -7.08 4.51
CA VAL A 16 -8.64 -6.76 3.11
C VAL A 16 -7.32 -6.72 2.35
N PHE A 17 -7.29 -7.34 1.18
CA PHE A 17 -6.09 -7.46 0.36
C PHE A 17 -6.46 -7.46 -1.12
N VAL A 18 -5.45 -7.35 -1.97
CA VAL A 18 -5.59 -7.36 -3.43
C VAL A 18 -5.17 -8.72 -3.98
N THR A 19 -6.01 -9.32 -4.82
CA THR A 19 -5.66 -10.44 -5.70
C THR A 19 -6.57 -10.39 -6.93
N GLU A 20 -6.08 -10.88 -8.08
CA GLU A 20 -6.81 -10.81 -9.36
C GLU A 20 -7.26 -9.38 -9.73
N ASP A 21 -6.50 -8.39 -9.28
CA ASP A 21 -6.74 -6.94 -9.45
C ASP A 21 -7.97 -6.38 -8.72
N ASP A 22 -8.55 -7.15 -7.79
CA ASP A 22 -9.68 -6.76 -6.95
C ASP A 22 -9.36 -6.75 -5.46
N LEU A 23 -10.22 -6.07 -4.70
CA LEU A 23 -10.27 -6.20 -3.25
C LEU A 23 -10.99 -7.49 -2.85
N TRP A 24 -10.38 -8.20 -1.91
CA TRP A 24 -10.94 -9.38 -1.25
C TRP A 24 -10.82 -9.22 0.25
N THR A 25 -11.76 -9.81 1.00
CA THR A 25 -11.76 -9.84 2.46
C THR A 25 -11.70 -11.26 2.99
N VAL A 26 -10.97 -11.49 4.07
CA VAL A 26 -10.86 -12.77 4.78
C VAL A 26 -10.72 -12.52 6.28
N ALA A 27 -11.10 -13.50 7.10
CA ALA A 27 -10.81 -13.44 8.54
C ALA A 27 -9.30 -13.49 8.78
N ALA A 28 -8.83 -12.84 9.84
CA ALA A 28 -7.42 -12.80 10.20
C ALA A 28 -6.88 -14.20 10.50
N GLN A 29 -7.73 -15.11 10.97
CA GLN A 29 -7.42 -16.52 11.22
C GLN A 29 -7.36 -17.36 9.93
N GLY A 30 -7.72 -16.79 8.78
CA GLY A 30 -7.78 -17.46 7.49
C GLY A 30 -9.19 -17.94 7.15
N GLY A 31 -9.29 -18.77 6.10
CA GLY A 31 -10.54 -19.31 5.59
C GLY A 31 -10.89 -18.84 4.19
N THR A 32 -12.17 -18.86 3.86
CA THR A 32 -12.66 -18.50 2.52
C THR A 32 -12.71 -16.99 2.36
N ALA A 33 -12.02 -16.48 1.36
CA ALA A 33 -12.05 -15.07 1.02
C ALA A 33 -13.31 -14.72 0.21
N ARG A 34 -13.84 -13.52 0.43
CA ARG A 34 -14.96 -12.94 -0.31
C ARG A 34 -14.49 -11.74 -1.13
N ARG A 35 -14.85 -11.70 -2.40
CA ARG A 35 -14.54 -10.58 -3.30
C ARG A 35 -15.40 -9.35 -2.93
N LEU A 36 -14.81 -8.17 -2.92
CA LEU A 36 -15.45 -6.89 -2.60
C LEU A 36 -15.64 -6.00 -3.83
N THR A 37 -14.74 -6.06 -4.80
CA THR A 37 -14.81 -5.29 -6.06
C THR A 37 -14.78 -6.23 -7.26
N ALA A 38 -15.37 -5.81 -8.38
CA ALA A 38 -15.30 -6.55 -9.65
C ALA A 38 -15.32 -5.60 -10.85
N ASN A 39 -14.66 -4.44 -10.71
CA ASN A 39 -14.67 -3.39 -11.72
C ASN A 39 -13.64 -3.66 -12.83
N PRO A 40 -13.75 -3.01 -14.01
CA PRO A 40 -12.84 -3.25 -15.13
C PRO A 40 -11.38 -2.84 -14.89
N GLY A 41 -11.13 -1.88 -13.99
CA GLY A 41 -9.80 -1.40 -13.67
C GLY A 41 -9.14 -2.19 -12.53
N THR A 42 -7.94 -1.76 -12.17
CA THR A 42 -7.17 -2.38 -11.07
C THR A 42 -7.31 -1.57 -9.79
N VAL A 43 -7.47 -2.26 -8.66
CA VAL A 43 -7.46 -1.63 -7.32
C VAL A 43 -6.17 -1.92 -6.55
N SER A 44 -5.78 -1.02 -5.66
CA SER A 44 -4.55 -1.11 -4.86
C SER A 44 -4.63 -0.30 -3.56
N PHE A 45 -3.73 -0.59 -2.62
CA PHE A 45 -3.56 0.15 -1.36
C PHE A 45 -4.86 0.38 -0.56
N PRO A 46 -5.65 -0.67 -0.25
CA PRO A 46 -6.80 -0.54 0.64
C PRO A 46 -6.34 -0.15 2.05
N VAL A 47 -7.14 0.67 2.72
CA VAL A 47 -6.94 1.10 4.11
C VAL A 47 -8.31 1.18 4.78
N PHE A 48 -8.48 0.50 5.91
CA PHE A 48 -9.70 0.60 6.72
C PHE A 48 -9.80 1.99 7.38
N SER A 49 -11.02 2.51 7.48
CA SER A 49 -11.31 3.65 8.35
C SER A 49 -11.02 3.30 9.81
N PRO A 50 -10.77 4.30 10.69
CA PRO A 50 -10.45 4.05 12.10
C PRO A 50 -11.50 3.23 12.86
N ASP A 51 -12.77 3.34 12.47
CA ASP A 51 -13.91 2.60 13.03
C ASP A 51 -14.16 1.25 12.33
N GLY A 52 -13.46 0.97 11.22
CA GLY A 52 -13.58 -0.25 10.43
C GLY A 52 -14.80 -0.34 9.52
N THR A 53 -15.62 0.72 9.44
CA THR A 53 -16.88 0.70 8.67
C THR A 53 -16.67 0.94 7.17
N LYS A 54 -15.55 1.55 6.77
CA LYS A 54 -15.23 1.88 5.38
C LYS A 54 -13.85 1.39 4.97
N ILE A 55 -13.66 1.25 3.66
CA ILE A 55 -12.37 0.97 3.03
C ILE A 55 -12.11 2.07 2.02
N ALA A 56 -11.01 2.81 2.21
CA ALA A 56 -10.46 3.67 1.17
C ALA A 56 -9.42 2.90 0.37
N PHE A 57 -9.36 3.10 -0.94
CA PHE A 57 -8.42 2.40 -1.81
C PHE A 57 -8.10 3.24 -3.05
N THR A 58 -7.05 2.85 -3.76
CA THR A 58 -6.66 3.48 -5.03
C THR A 58 -7.24 2.66 -6.18
N SER A 59 -8.05 3.26 -7.06
CA SER A 59 -8.59 2.59 -8.25
C SER A 59 -8.18 3.29 -9.54
N ARG A 60 -8.04 2.49 -10.61
CA ARG A 60 -7.84 2.93 -12.00
C ARG A 60 -9.05 2.67 -12.90
N ASP A 61 -10.22 2.42 -12.32
CA ASP A 61 -11.46 2.13 -13.08
C ASP A 61 -11.79 3.21 -14.11
N GLU A 62 -11.41 4.46 -13.85
CA GLU A 62 -11.64 5.61 -14.72
C GLU A 62 -10.33 6.21 -15.27
N GLY A 63 -9.30 5.36 -15.46
CA GLY A 63 -8.02 5.71 -16.11
C GLY A 63 -6.90 6.06 -15.12
N HIS A 64 -6.84 7.32 -14.68
CA HIS A 64 -5.83 7.75 -13.71
C HIS A 64 -6.07 7.13 -12.32
N PRO A 65 -5.01 6.85 -11.53
CA PRO A 65 -5.17 6.31 -10.20
C PRO A 65 -5.73 7.39 -9.27
N GLU A 66 -6.83 7.08 -8.60
CA GLU A 66 -7.55 8.02 -7.74
C GLU A 66 -7.94 7.35 -6.43
N ALA A 67 -8.25 8.15 -5.41
CA ALA A 67 -8.80 7.64 -4.17
C ALA A 67 -10.30 7.39 -4.32
N TRP A 68 -10.72 6.21 -3.85
CA TRP A 68 -12.10 5.76 -3.79
C TRP A 68 -12.40 5.28 -2.37
N VAL A 69 -13.68 5.24 -2.03
CA VAL A 69 -14.16 4.71 -0.75
C VAL A 69 -15.38 3.83 -0.97
N MET A 70 -15.52 2.79 -0.15
CA MET A 70 -16.71 1.95 -0.11
C MET A 70 -16.99 1.51 1.33
N ASP A 71 -18.20 1.02 1.59
CA ASP A 71 -18.49 0.34 2.85
C ASP A 71 -17.67 -0.95 2.94
N ALA A 72 -17.20 -1.24 4.15
CA ALA A 72 -16.24 -2.30 4.35
C ALA A 72 -16.83 -3.70 4.14
N GLU A 73 -18.16 -3.81 4.15
CA GLU A 73 -18.89 -5.03 3.80
C GLU A 73 -19.05 -5.26 2.29
N GLY A 74 -18.70 -4.28 1.46
CA GLY A 74 -19.01 -4.31 0.03
C GLY A 74 -19.98 -3.19 -0.34
N GLY A 75 -20.32 -3.12 -1.63
CA GLY A 75 -21.24 -2.12 -2.17
C GLY A 75 -20.59 -1.27 -3.26
N MET A 76 -21.36 -0.32 -3.79
CA MET A 76 -20.90 0.56 -4.85
C MET A 76 -19.83 1.53 -4.31
N PRO A 77 -18.60 1.54 -4.85
CA PRO A 77 -17.58 2.48 -4.42
C PRO A 77 -17.87 3.89 -4.96
N SER A 78 -17.44 4.92 -4.24
CA SER A 78 -17.50 6.33 -4.65
C SER A 78 -16.09 6.89 -4.85
N ARG A 79 -15.88 7.59 -5.96
CA ARG A 79 -14.62 8.30 -6.26
C ARG A 79 -14.52 9.56 -5.41
N LEU A 80 -13.38 9.76 -4.75
CA LEU A 80 -13.12 10.91 -3.87
C LEU A 80 -12.23 11.97 -4.52
N THR A 81 -11.32 11.56 -5.42
CA THR A 81 -10.37 12.49 -6.07
C THR A 81 -10.47 12.47 -7.58
N PHE A 82 -10.19 13.62 -8.19
CA PHE A 82 -10.18 13.85 -9.63
C PHE A 82 -8.91 14.61 -10.01
N MET A 83 -7.77 14.11 -9.52
CA MET A 83 -6.49 14.81 -9.58
C MET A 83 -5.77 14.63 -10.91
N GLY A 84 -6.01 13.53 -11.64
CA GLY A 84 -5.28 13.22 -12.88
C GLY A 84 -3.77 13.06 -12.69
N ALA A 85 -3.33 12.80 -11.46
CA ALA A 85 -1.94 12.72 -11.02
C ALA A 85 -1.60 11.30 -10.54
N ILE A 86 -0.37 11.05 -10.11
CA ILE A 86 -0.11 9.84 -9.32
C ILE A 86 -0.76 10.06 -7.97
N THR A 87 -1.81 9.32 -7.65
CA THR A 87 -2.46 9.37 -6.33
C THR A 87 -2.48 7.99 -5.71
N GLN A 88 -2.15 7.91 -4.42
CA GLN A 88 -2.13 6.68 -3.65
C GLN A 88 -2.79 6.92 -2.29
N VAL A 89 -3.76 6.10 -1.89
CA VAL A 89 -4.28 6.08 -0.51
C VAL A 89 -3.18 5.61 0.43
N VAL A 90 -2.99 6.33 1.54
CA VAL A 90 -1.94 6.03 2.54
C VAL A 90 -2.43 6.06 3.98
N GLY A 91 -3.67 6.45 4.23
CA GLY A 91 -4.19 6.53 5.59
C GLY A 91 -5.55 7.21 5.69
N TRP A 92 -5.95 7.48 6.92
CA TRP A 92 -7.15 8.23 7.30
C TRP A 92 -6.80 9.28 8.34
N SER A 93 -7.60 10.34 8.41
CA SER A 93 -7.64 11.20 9.60
C SER A 93 -8.15 10.40 10.80
N ARG A 94 -7.76 10.83 12.01
CA ARG A 94 -8.10 10.13 13.26
C ARG A 94 -9.61 10.03 13.53
N ASP A 95 -10.34 11.04 13.09
CA ASP A 95 -11.80 11.12 13.19
C ASP A 95 -12.54 10.33 12.09
N GLY A 96 -11.81 9.72 11.15
CA GLY A 96 -12.38 8.97 10.03
C GLY A 96 -13.11 9.82 8.99
N GLN A 97 -13.04 11.16 9.07
CA GLN A 97 -13.77 12.05 8.16
C GLN A 97 -13.01 12.34 6.85
N HIS A 98 -11.72 12.03 6.80
CA HIS A 98 -10.88 12.29 5.64
C HIS A 98 -9.97 11.11 5.30
N VAL A 99 -9.81 10.85 4.01
CA VAL A 99 -8.79 9.94 3.48
C VAL A 99 -7.50 10.73 3.27
N VAL A 100 -6.37 10.15 3.67
CA VAL A 100 -5.05 10.73 3.38
C VAL A 100 -4.49 10.06 2.13
N VAL A 101 -4.13 10.88 1.15
CA VAL A 101 -3.49 10.44 -0.10
C VAL A 101 -2.09 11.00 -0.22
N SER A 102 -1.18 10.23 -0.80
CA SER A 102 0.12 10.69 -1.28
C SER A 102 0.01 10.93 -2.79
N THR A 103 0.25 12.16 -3.22
CA THR A 103 0.07 12.56 -4.63
C THR A 103 1.10 13.58 -5.09
N ASP A 104 1.42 13.58 -6.39
CA ASP A 104 2.16 14.66 -7.05
C ASP A 104 1.25 15.70 -7.72
N TRP A 105 -0.05 15.71 -7.37
CA TRP A 105 -1.00 16.73 -7.81
C TRP A 105 -0.52 18.15 -7.46
N GLN A 106 -0.64 19.05 -8.44
CA GLN A 106 -0.17 20.44 -8.38
C GLN A 106 1.33 20.61 -8.11
N GLN A 107 2.14 19.57 -8.36
CA GLN A 107 3.59 19.66 -8.26
C GLN A 107 4.23 19.84 -9.64
N PRO A 108 5.30 20.65 -9.75
CA PRO A 108 5.97 20.89 -11.03
C PRO A 108 6.70 19.65 -11.57
N PHE A 109 6.99 18.67 -10.71
CA PHE A 109 7.76 17.47 -11.06
C PHE A 109 7.04 16.20 -10.61
N ARG A 110 6.94 15.24 -11.54
CA ARG A 110 6.41 13.92 -11.28
C ARG A 110 7.20 13.23 -10.17
N GLY A 111 6.50 12.59 -9.24
CA GLY A 111 7.10 11.84 -8.14
C GLY A 111 7.50 12.66 -6.91
N VAL A 112 7.36 14.00 -6.94
CA VAL A 112 7.48 14.83 -5.73
C VAL A 112 6.18 14.71 -4.91
N MET A 113 6.07 13.62 -4.17
CA MET A 113 4.82 13.29 -3.49
C MET A 113 4.60 14.12 -2.24
N HIS A 114 3.39 14.68 -2.11
CA HIS A 114 2.90 15.35 -0.91
C HIS A 114 1.64 14.68 -0.38
N LEU A 115 1.42 14.81 0.93
CA LEU A 115 0.21 14.30 1.55
C LEU A 115 -0.92 15.32 1.46
N HIS A 116 -2.09 14.86 1.02
CA HIS A 116 -3.33 15.61 1.01
C HIS A 116 -4.39 14.90 1.86
N SER A 117 -5.17 15.69 2.59
CA SER A 117 -6.40 15.28 3.24
C SER A 117 -7.56 15.46 2.28
N VAL A 118 -8.32 14.40 2.04
CA VAL A 118 -9.45 14.35 1.11
C VAL A 118 -10.73 14.10 1.92
N PRO A 119 -11.67 15.06 1.96
CA PRO A 119 -12.92 14.92 2.71
C PRO A 119 -13.82 13.82 2.11
N LEU A 120 -14.56 13.10 2.98
CA LEU A 120 -15.53 12.09 2.54
C LEU A 120 -16.81 12.67 1.96
N ASP A 121 -17.24 13.82 2.48
CA ASP A 121 -18.48 14.53 2.10
C ASP A 121 -18.31 15.41 0.85
N GLY A 122 -17.14 15.35 0.22
CA GLY A 122 -16.78 16.19 -0.92
C GLY A 122 -16.18 17.53 -0.50
N GLY A 123 -15.91 18.38 -1.49
CA GLY A 123 -15.18 19.63 -1.29
C GLY A 123 -13.66 19.51 -1.52
N PRO A 124 -12.92 20.61 -1.31
CA PRO A 124 -11.53 20.69 -1.75
C PRO A 124 -10.59 19.89 -0.85
N SER A 125 -9.72 19.10 -1.48
CA SER A 125 -8.59 18.46 -0.80
C SER A 125 -7.58 19.51 -0.29
N LYS A 126 -6.94 19.24 0.86
CA LYS A 126 -5.99 20.18 1.50
C LYS A 126 -4.64 19.52 1.77
N PRO A 127 -3.51 20.17 1.49
CA PRO A 127 -2.19 19.62 1.80
C PRO A 127 -1.96 19.56 3.32
N LEU A 128 -1.35 18.49 3.83
CA LEU A 128 -1.03 18.31 5.26
C LEU A 128 0.20 19.09 5.73
N ARG A 129 0.90 19.80 4.83
CA ARG A 129 2.07 20.65 5.12
C ARG A 129 3.20 19.97 5.91
N VAL A 130 3.43 18.67 5.68
CA VAL A 130 4.54 17.88 6.29
C VAL A 130 5.81 17.85 5.41
N GLY A 131 5.80 18.62 4.32
CA GLY A 131 6.74 18.47 3.21
C GLY A 131 6.49 17.20 2.39
N PRO A 132 7.46 16.79 1.56
CA PRO A 132 7.33 15.56 0.78
C PRO A 132 7.19 14.33 1.66
N ALA A 133 6.21 13.47 1.37
CA ALA A 133 5.97 12.23 2.10
C ALA A 133 5.10 11.25 1.29
N ARG A 134 5.32 9.96 1.57
CA ARG A 134 4.67 8.80 0.94
C ARG A 134 3.90 7.91 1.90
N ALA A 135 4.04 8.14 3.20
CA ALA A 135 3.36 7.40 4.24
C ALA A 135 3.20 8.28 5.48
N ILE A 136 2.17 8.00 6.27
CA ILE A 136 1.89 8.67 7.54
C ILE A 136 1.31 7.67 8.53
N SER A 137 1.67 7.80 9.80
CA SER A 137 1.02 7.09 10.90
C SER A 137 1.00 7.96 12.14
N HIS A 138 -0.09 7.87 12.89
CA HIS A 138 -0.37 8.73 14.03
C HIS A 138 -0.14 8.00 15.34
N GLN A 139 0.46 8.68 16.32
CA GLN A 139 0.55 8.17 17.69
C GLN A 139 -0.86 7.89 18.25
N PRO A 140 -1.11 6.69 18.78
CA PRO A 140 -2.37 6.39 19.44
C PRO A 140 -2.58 7.30 20.66
N GLY A 141 -3.71 8.01 20.70
CA GLY A 141 -4.11 8.87 21.83
C GLY A 141 -3.19 10.07 22.13
N GLY A 142 -2.18 10.35 21.29
CA GLY A 142 -1.20 11.41 21.51
C GLY A 142 -1.00 12.28 20.28
N PRO A 143 -0.25 13.39 20.37
CA PRO A 143 -0.09 14.33 19.26
C PRO A 143 0.93 13.88 18.20
N GLY A 144 1.73 12.85 18.48
CA GLY A 144 2.82 12.43 17.61
C GLY A 144 2.38 11.91 16.24
N VAL A 145 3.26 12.10 15.25
CA VAL A 145 3.11 11.68 13.86
C VAL A 145 4.46 11.16 13.34
N VAL A 146 4.45 10.04 12.63
CA VAL A 146 5.58 9.56 11.85
C VAL A 146 5.21 9.59 10.36
N ILE A 147 6.14 10.06 9.53
CA ILE A 147 6.01 10.09 8.08
C ILE A 147 7.17 9.33 7.43
N GLY A 148 6.93 8.81 6.23
CA GLY A 148 7.95 8.22 5.38
C GLY A 148 8.24 9.09 4.16
N ARG A 149 9.52 9.38 3.89
CA ARG A 149 9.98 10.12 2.71
C ARG A 149 10.71 9.16 1.79
N ASN A 150 10.44 9.19 0.48
CA ASN A 150 10.92 8.18 -0.48
C ASN A 150 10.64 6.72 -0.05
N SER A 151 9.71 6.52 0.88
CA SER A 151 9.43 5.25 1.55
C SER A 151 8.50 4.36 0.72
N ALA A 152 8.67 4.35 -0.60
CA ALA A 152 8.03 3.38 -1.48
C ALA A 152 8.54 1.97 -1.14
N ASP A 153 7.79 0.97 -1.60
CA ASP A 153 8.12 -0.43 -1.33
C ASP A 153 9.55 -0.79 -1.75
N PRO A 154 10.35 -1.42 -0.86
CA PRO A 154 11.76 -1.70 -1.08
C PRO A 154 12.02 -2.73 -2.18
N ALA A 155 11.04 -3.55 -2.58
CA ALA A 155 11.29 -4.63 -3.53
C ALA A 155 11.47 -4.14 -4.97
N ARG A 156 11.13 -2.87 -5.29
CA ARG A 156 11.42 -2.26 -6.59
C ARG A 156 12.93 -2.16 -6.86
N TRP A 157 13.72 -1.85 -5.83
CA TRP A 157 15.17 -1.76 -5.91
C TRP A 157 15.78 -2.33 -4.62
N LYS A 158 15.88 -3.66 -4.57
CA LYS A 158 16.38 -4.38 -3.40
C LYS A 158 17.78 -3.91 -3.03
N ARG A 159 18.02 -3.72 -1.73
CA ARG A 159 19.31 -3.34 -1.15
C ARG A 159 19.83 -1.99 -1.64
N TYR A 160 18.94 -1.12 -2.12
CA TYR A 160 19.32 0.23 -2.51
C TYR A 160 19.87 1.03 -1.31
N ARG A 161 20.95 1.78 -1.53
CA ARG A 161 21.65 2.62 -0.53
C ARG A 161 21.93 4.05 -1.02
N GLY A 162 21.39 4.44 -2.17
CA GLY A 162 21.63 5.77 -2.74
C GLY A 162 20.77 6.87 -2.07
N GLY A 163 20.95 8.11 -2.53
CA GLY A 163 20.37 9.30 -1.89
C GLY A 163 18.83 9.36 -1.85
N THR A 164 18.14 8.52 -2.61
CA THR A 164 16.67 8.41 -2.58
C THR A 164 16.17 7.25 -1.74
N ALA A 165 17.00 6.66 -0.87
CA ALA A 165 16.56 5.62 0.05
C ALA A 165 15.48 6.20 0.98
N GLY A 166 14.49 5.38 1.27
CA GLY A 166 13.37 5.69 2.13
C GLY A 166 13.85 6.02 3.54
N THR A 167 13.39 7.13 4.08
CA THR A 167 13.69 7.59 5.43
C THR A 167 12.42 7.80 6.22
N LEU A 168 12.49 7.63 7.53
CA LEU A 168 11.38 7.90 8.44
C LEU A 168 11.68 9.15 9.26
N TRP A 169 10.66 9.98 9.43
CA TRP A 169 10.74 11.21 10.18
C TRP A 169 9.61 11.27 11.19
N VAL A 170 9.90 11.75 12.39
CA VAL A 170 8.97 11.76 13.51
C VAL A 170 8.84 13.17 14.06
N ASP A 171 7.59 13.60 14.23
CA ASP A 171 7.20 14.70 15.10
C ASP A 171 6.54 14.08 16.33
N ARG A 172 7.20 14.15 17.49
CA ARG A 172 6.69 13.51 18.71
C ARG A 172 5.66 14.36 19.44
N GLU A 173 5.59 15.64 19.12
CA GLU A 173 4.85 16.64 19.88
C GLU A 173 3.66 17.19 19.10
N GLY A 174 3.55 16.85 17.81
CA GLY A 174 2.48 17.31 16.91
C GLY A 174 2.58 18.79 16.59
N ARG A 175 3.78 19.37 16.66
CA ARG A 175 4.03 20.81 16.41
C ARG A 175 4.41 21.11 14.95
N GLY A 176 4.41 20.11 14.08
CA GLY A 176 4.86 20.21 12.68
C GLY A 176 6.37 20.18 12.51
N THR A 177 7.14 19.88 13.57
CA THR A 177 8.61 19.84 13.52
C THR A 177 9.09 18.39 13.47
N TYR A 178 9.44 17.94 12.26
CA TYR A 178 9.87 16.57 12.01
C TYR A 178 11.39 16.42 12.13
N ARG A 179 11.85 15.34 12.75
CA ARG A 179 13.27 14.95 12.83
C ARG A 179 13.45 13.53 12.28
N PRO A 180 14.63 13.16 11.74
CA PRO A 180 14.90 11.78 11.35
C PRO A 180 14.64 10.84 12.53
N LEU A 181 13.89 9.76 12.30
CA LEU A 181 13.58 8.77 13.33
C LEU A 181 14.80 7.94 13.67
N ILE A 182 15.42 7.34 12.65
CA ILE A 182 16.60 6.46 12.76
C ILE A 182 17.30 6.45 11.40
N THR A 183 18.63 6.28 11.41
CA THR A 183 19.43 6.10 10.19
C THR A 183 19.93 4.66 10.17
N LEU A 184 19.63 3.94 9.10
CA LEU A 184 20.07 2.57 8.85
C LEU A 184 20.60 2.50 7.42
N GLU A 185 21.55 1.61 7.17
CA GLU A 185 22.02 1.33 5.81
C GLU A 185 20.99 0.45 5.09
N GLY A 186 19.83 1.02 4.76
CA GLY A 186 18.69 0.30 4.19
C GLY A 186 17.59 1.21 3.70
N ASN A 187 16.65 0.66 2.94
CA ASN A 187 15.40 1.36 2.63
C ASN A 187 14.45 1.22 3.82
N LEU A 188 13.84 2.31 4.30
CA LEU A 188 12.81 2.27 5.35
C LEU A 188 11.43 2.54 4.73
N ALA A 189 10.44 1.70 5.05
CA ALA A 189 9.10 1.77 4.48
C ALA A 189 8.00 1.43 5.50
N ALA A 190 6.75 1.75 5.15
CA ALA A 190 5.54 1.39 5.90
C ALA A 190 5.60 1.67 7.42
N PRO A 191 5.82 2.93 7.86
CA PRO A 191 5.85 3.26 9.28
C PRO A 191 4.46 3.10 9.91
N MET A 192 4.40 2.49 11.09
CA MET A 192 3.19 2.27 11.88
C MET A 192 3.46 2.58 13.36
N TRP A 193 2.80 3.57 13.93
CA TRP A 193 2.95 3.91 15.34
C TRP A 193 1.97 3.08 16.18
N ILE A 194 2.50 2.14 16.96
CA ILE A 194 1.72 1.18 17.74
C ILE A 194 2.18 1.21 19.20
N GLY A 195 1.30 1.68 20.08
CA GLY A 195 1.61 1.89 21.48
C GLY A 195 2.85 2.78 21.67
N SER A 196 3.87 2.26 22.34
CA SER A 196 5.11 2.96 22.65
C SER A 196 6.21 2.82 21.59
N ARG A 197 5.91 2.19 20.44
CA ARG A 197 6.90 1.86 19.40
C ARG A 197 6.44 2.31 18.01
N ILE A 198 7.40 2.54 17.13
CA ILE A 198 7.17 2.74 15.70
C ILE A 198 7.70 1.51 14.98
N TYR A 199 6.81 0.76 14.35
CA TYR A 199 7.10 -0.38 13.50
C TYR A 199 7.31 0.08 12.07
N PHE A 200 8.15 -0.62 11.31
CA PHE A 200 8.43 -0.31 9.91
C PHE A 200 9.08 -1.52 9.21
N ILE A 201 9.09 -1.50 7.88
CA ILE A 201 9.84 -2.43 7.07
C ILE A 201 11.21 -1.85 6.74
N SER A 202 12.26 -2.68 6.81
CA SER A 202 13.58 -2.31 6.31
C SER A 202 14.35 -3.50 5.74
N ASP A 203 15.26 -3.24 4.80
CA ASP A 203 16.16 -4.24 4.22
C ASP A 203 17.64 -4.00 4.56
N HIS A 204 17.91 -3.29 5.65
CA HIS A 204 19.28 -2.96 6.05
C HIS A 204 20.13 -4.21 6.34
N GLU A 205 19.50 -5.30 6.78
CA GLU A 205 20.16 -6.60 7.00
C GLU A 205 19.97 -7.58 5.83
N GLY A 206 19.82 -7.08 4.60
CA GLY A 206 19.87 -7.86 3.36
C GLY A 206 18.54 -8.29 2.76
N ALA A 207 17.51 -8.51 3.58
CA ALA A 207 16.14 -8.78 3.15
C ALA A 207 15.11 -7.94 3.92
N GLY A 208 14.03 -7.55 3.25
CA GLY A 208 12.95 -6.75 3.84
C GLY A 208 12.29 -7.47 5.01
N ASN A 209 12.43 -6.94 6.21
CA ASN A 209 11.90 -7.50 7.45
C ASN A 209 11.16 -6.42 8.27
N LEU A 210 10.34 -6.89 9.22
CA LEU A 210 9.65 -6.03 10.17
C LEU A 210 10.58 -5.68 11.32
N TYR A 211 10.73 -4.39 11.58
CA TYR A 211 11.50 -3.83 12.68
C TYR A 211 10.64 -2.86 13.48
N SER A 212 11.10 -2.51 14.68
CA SER A 212 10.59 -1.35 15.39
C SER A 212 11.63 -0.69 16.28
N CYS A 213 11.41 0.56 16.61
CA CYS A 213 12.20 1.32 17.59
C CYS A 213 11.27 2.18 18.47
N THR A 214 11.82 2.80 19.51
CA THR A 214 11.10 3.85 20.24
C THR A 214 10.89 5.07 19.33
N PRO A 215 9.96 5.99 19.67
CA PRO A 215 9.79 7.26 18.95
C PRO A 215 11.03 8.17 18.95
N THR A 216 12.06 7.83 19.73
CA THR A 216 13.37 8.48 19.75
C THR A 216 14.42 7.78 18.88
N GLY A 217 14.04 6.77 18.11
CA GLY A 217 14.97 5.99 17.27
C GLY A 217 15.82 4.97 18.02
N ARG A 218 15.58 4.76 19.31
CA ARG A 218 16.37 3.86 20.16
C ARG A 218 15.74 2.48 20.25
N ARG A 219 16.49 1.51 20.78
CA ARG A 219 16.02 0.14 21.03
C ARG A 219 15.44 -0.51 19.78
N LEU A 220 16.21 -0.46 18.68
CA LEU A 220 15.87 -1.17 17.45
C LEU A 220 15.68 -2.66 17.76
N THR A 221 14.63 -3.25 17.22
CA THR A 221 14.29 -4.66 17.38
C THR A 221 13.79 -5.20 16.05
N ARG A 222 14.32 -6.34 15.63
CA ARG A 222 13.84 -7.12 14.50
C ARG A 222 12.75 -8.09 14.97
N HIS A 223 11.66 -8.22 14.21
CA HIS A 223 10.50 -9.05 14.55
C HIS A 223 10.27 -10.21 13.60
N THR A 224 10.86 -10.18 12.41
CA THR A 224 10.76 -11.25 11.42
C THR A 224 12.13 -11.62 10.89
N HIS A 225 12.27 -12.88 10.45
CA HIS A 225 13.51 -13.45 9.93
C HIS A 225 13.29 -14.03 8.52
N LEU A 226 12.73 -13.21 7.63
CA LEU A 226 12.49 -13.59 6.24
C LEU A 226 13.78 -13.42 5.43
N GLU A 227 14.16 -14.47 4.71
CA GLU A 227 15.40 -14.51 3.90
C GLU A 227 15.09 -14.59 2.41
N GLU A 228 14.04 -15.31 2.01
CA GLU A 228 13.69 -15.55 0.61
C GLU A 228 12.88 -14.40 0.00
N PHE A 229 11.83 -13.96 0.71
CA PHE A 229 10.92 -12.91 0.24
C PHE A 229 10.84 -11.76 1.25
N TYR A 230 10.80 -10.54 0.73
CA TYR A 230 10.67 -9.35 1.57
C TYR A 230 9.28 -9.31 2.20
N ALA A 231 9.21 -8.97 3.49
CA ALA A 231 8.01 -8.37 4.08
C ALA A 231 7.75 -7.02 3.39
N ARG A 232 6.51 -6.80 2.97
CA ARG A 232 6.12 -5.65 2.15
C ARG A 232 4.74 -5.14 2.56
N PHE A 233 4.47 -3.87 2.24
CA PHE A 233 3.20 -3.17 2.48
C PHE A 233 2.55 -3.50 3.83
N ALA A 234 3.33 -3.45 4.91
CA ALA A 234 2.82 -3.71 6.24
C ALA A 234 1.79 -2.64 6.64
N HIS A 235 0.70 -3.06 7.27
CA HIS A 235 -0.37 -2.19 7.72
C HIS A 235 -0.92 -2.66 9.08
N SER A 236 -1.49 -1.76 9.87
CA SER A 236 -1.99 -2.06 11.21
C SER A 236 -3.23 -1.24 11.56
N ASP A 237 -4.09 -1.83 12.39
CA ASP A 237 -5.17 -1.15 13.09
C ASP A 237 -4.75 -0.58 14.46
N GLY A 238 -3.44 -0.59 14.74
CA GLY A 238 -2.87 -0.20 16.04
C GLY A 238 -2.85 -1.34 17.07
N ARG A 239 -3.26 -2.56 16.70
CA ARG A 239 -3.18 -3.75 17.57
C ARG A 239 -2.29 -4.81 16.97
N VAL A 240 -2.59 -5.22 15.75
CA VAL A 240 -1.86 -6.27 15.01
C VAL A 240 -1.33 -5.71 13.69
N ILE A 241 -0.30 -6.34 13.13
CA ILE A 241 0.30 -5.94 11.86
C ILE A 241 0.01 -7.03 10.83
N VAL A 242 -0.58 -6.66 9.70
CA VAL A 242 -0.64 -7.52 8.52
C VAL A 242 0.41 -7.09 7.51
N PHE A 243 1.04 -8.03 6.84
CA PHE A 243 1.95 -7.78 5.73
C PHE A 243 1.89 -8.93 4.73
N HIS A 244 2.47 -8.76 3.55
CA HIS A 244 2.62 -9.86 2.60
C HIS A 244 4.09 -10.18 2.36
N ALA A 245 4.38 -11.45 2.13
CA ALA A 245 5.69 -11.98 1.77
C ALA A 245 5.49 -13.25 0.92
N GLY A 246 6.24 -13.40 -0.17
CA GLY A 246 6.22 -14.64 -0.95
C GLY A 246 4.85 -15.04 -1.54
N ALA A 247 4.01 -14.06 -1.90
CA ALA A 247 2.61 -14.24 -2.32
C ALA A 247 1.59 -14.49 -1.19
N ASP A 248 2.04 -14.72 0.04
CA ASP A 248 1.19 -15.03 1.18
C ASP A 248 0.95 -13.82 2.09
N LEU A 249 -0.13 -13.90 2.88
CA LEU A 249 -0.44 -12.94 3.93
C LEU A 249 0.08 -13.45 5.27
N HIS A 250 0.62 -12.54 6.07
CA HIS A 250 1.09 -12.83 7.42
C HIS A 250 0.50 -11.83 8.41
N VAL A 251 0.21 -12.29 9.62
CA VAL A 251 -0.19 -11.46 10.75
C VAL A 251 0.86 -11.59 11.84
N PHE A 252 1.33 -10.45 12.34
CA PHE A 252 2.21 -10.33 13.49
C PHE A 252 1.45 -9.68 14.65
N ASP A 253 1.57 -10.26 15.85
CA ASP A 253 1.03 -9.69 17.09
C ASP A 253 2.17 -9.06 17.92
N PRO A 254 2.24 -7.71 17.99
CA PRO A 254 3.17 -6.98 18.85
C PRO A 254 3.19 -7.38 20.33
N LYS A 255 2.11 -7.98 20.86
CA LYS A 255 2.03 -8.38 22.28
C LYS A 255 2.75 -9.69 22.54
N THR A 256 2.67 -10.66 21.63
CA THR A 256 3.32 -11.96 21.75
C THR A 256 4.67 -12.01 21.03
N ALA A 257 4.92 -11.05 20.13
CA ALA A 257 6.04 -11.03 19.21
C ALA A 257 6.06 -12.24 18.25
N GLU A 258 4.88 -12.80 17.96
CA GLU A 258 4.73 -13.93 17.05
C GLU A 258 4.17 -13.50 15.71
N SER A 259 4.60 -14.19 14.65
CA SER A 259 4.03 -14.06 13.31
C SER A 259 3.47 -15.40 12.83
N ARG A 260 2.37 -15.35 12.09
CA ARG A 260 1.78 -16.53 11.45
C ARG A 260 1.31 -16.21 10.03
N SER A 261 1.39 -17.20 9.15
CA SER A 261 0.77 -17.13 7.83
C SER A 261 -0.76 -17.21 7.96
N VAL A 262 -1.48 -16.59 7.04
CA VAL A 262 -2.93 -16.65 6.93
C VAL A 262 -3.29 -17.58 5.78
N GLU A 263 -3.94 -18.69 6.07
CA GLU A 263 -4.41 -19.59 5.01
C GLU A 263 -5.63 -18.99 4.33
N VAL A 264 -5.48 -18.60 3.06
CA VAL A 264 -6.55 -17.97 2.29
C VAL A 264 -7.03 -18.90 1.19
N LYS A 265 -8.35 -19.17 1.18
CA LYS A 265 -9.03 -19.91 0.12
C LYS A 265 -9.77 -18.92 -0.78
N VAL A 266 -9.21 -18.67 -1.97
CA VAL A 266 -9.84 -17.83 -2.99
C VAL A 266 -10.68 -18.70 -3.91
N ALA A 267 -12.00 -18.65 -3.75
CA ALA A 267 -12.95 -19.32 -4.64
C ALA A 267 -13.22 -18.46 -5.88
N SER A 268 -12.22 -18.34 -6.76
CA SER A 268 -12.33 -17.62 -8.04
C SER A 268 -12.43 -18.59 -9.21
N SER A 269 -13.19 -18.18 -10.24
CA SER A 269 -13.22 -18.86 -11.55
C SER A 269 -11.90 -18.71 -12.33
N ARG A 270 -10.97 -17.86 -11.85
CA ARG A 270 -9.67 -17.59 -12.47
C ARG A 270 -9.80 -17.13 -13.92
N GLY A 271 -10.80 -16.31 -14.23
CA GLY A 271 -11.08 -15.86 -15.61
C GLY A 271 -9.89 -15.23 -16.33
N GLN A 272 -8.96 -14.59 -15.61
CA GLN A 272 -7.72 -14.06 -16.19
C GLN A 272 -6.78 -15.15 -16.76
N ARG A 273 -6.92 -16.42 -16.33
CA ARG A 273 -6.17 -17.58 -16.84
C ARG A 273 -6.87 -18.31 -17.98
N ASN A 274 -8.11 -17.92 -18.32
CA ASN A 274 -8.81 -18.53 -19.45
C ASN A 274 -8.11 -18.15 -20.76
N ARG A 275 -8.22 -19.04 -21.75
CA ARG A 275 -7.83 -18.72 -23.13
C ARG A 275 -8.61 -17.48 -23.57
N ARG A 276 -7.90 -16.45 -24.00
CA ARG A 276 -8.48 -15.28 -24.64
C ARG A 276 -8.44 -15.50 -26.14
N PHE A 277 -9.58 -15.33 -26.80
CA PHE A 277 -9.63 -15.14 -28.24
C PHE A 277 -9.48 -13.65 -28.46
N ILE A 278 -8.35 -13.24 -29.02
CA ILE A 278 -8.03 -11.86 -29.34
C ILE A 278 -8.16 -11.67 -30.85
N GLU A 279 -8.58 -10.50 -31.28
CA GLU A 279 -8.47 -10.10 -32.68
C GLU A 279 -6.98 -9.83 -32.97
N PRO A 280 -6.33 -10.59 -33.86
CA PRO A 280 -4.88 -10.49 -34.08
C PRO A 280 -4.45 -9.07 -34.51
N GLU A 281 -5.35 -8.35 -35.18
CA GLU A 281 -5.13 -6.99 -35.68
C GLU A 281 -4.83 -5.96 -34.56
N THR A 282 -5.33 -6.18 -33.35
CA THR A 282 -5.13 -5.26 -32.21
C THR A 282 -3.77 -5.43 -31.52
N PHE A 283 -3.06 -6.53 -31.80
CA PHE A 283 -1.81 -6.91 -31.11
C PHE A 283 -0.59 -6.93 -32.03
N VAL A 284 -0.73 -6.41 -33.25
CA VAL A 284 0.41 -6.30 -34.18
C VAL A 284 1.44 -5.34 -33.58
N GLU A 285 2.57 -5.88 -33.10
CA GLU A 285 3.66 -5.10 -32.50
C GLU A 285 4.54 -4.43 -33.56
N SER A 286 4.74 -5.11 -34.70
CA SER A 286 5.53 -4.57 -35.79
C SER A 286 5.08 -5.12 -37.14
N ILE A 287 5.26 -4.30 -38.17
CA ILE A 287 5.07 -4.68 -39.57
C ILE A 287 6.34 -4.31 -40.33
N ALA A 288 6.97 -5.29 -40.96
CA ALA A 288 8.08 -5.09 -41.86
C ALA A 288 7.65 -5.44 -43.28
N LEU A 289 7.66 -4.46 -44.17
CA LEU A 289 7.41 -4.68 -45.59
C LEU A 289 8.66 -5.27 -46.24
N HIS A 290 8.45 -6.26 -47.10
CA HIS A 290 9.50 -6.77 -47.97
C HIS A 290 10.00 -5.63 -48.88
N PRO A 291 11.32 -5.45 -49.09
CA PRO A 291 11.85 -4.32 -49.86
C PRO A 291 11.31 -4.19 -51.29
N ALA A 292 10.85 -5.30 -51.88
CA ALA A 292 10.23 -5.32 -53.21
C ALA A 292 8.69 -5.12 -53.20
N GLY A 293 8.07 -4.90 -52.04
CA GLY A 293 6.66 -4.53 -51.91
C GLY A 293 5.63 -5.65 -52.08
N HIS A 294 6.04 -6.93 -52.21
CA HIS A 294 5.11 -8.04 -52.46
C HIS A 294 4.63 -8.80 -51.22
N SER A 295 5.22 -8.55 -50.04
CA SER A 295 4.83 -9.21 -48.80
C SER A 295 5.17 -8.37 -47.58
N LEU A 296 4.57 -8.71 -46.44
CA LEU A 296 4.90 -8.15 -45.13
C LEU A 296 5.07 -9.27 -44.11
N ALA A 297 5.93 -9.05 -43.13
CA ALA A 297 5.99 -9.83 -41.91
C ALA A 297 5.31 -9.01 -40.80
N ALA A 298 4.41 -9.63 -40.05
CA ALA A 298 3.80 -9.04 -38.86
C ALA A 298 4.17 -9.88 -37.65
N THR A 299 4.56 -9.23 -36.56
CA THR A 299 4.65 -9.86 -35.24
C THR A 299 3.43 -9.50 -34.43
N ILE A 300 2.80 -10.50 -33.81
CA ILE A 300 1.56 -10.42 -33.02
C ILE A 300 1.82 -11.04 -31.65
#